data_AF-A0A524AK21-F1
#
_entry.id   AF-A0A524AK21-F1
#
_cell.length_a   1.000
_cell.length_b   1.000
_cell.length_c   1.000
_cell.angle_alpha   90.00
_cell.angle_beta   90.00
_cell.angle_gamma   90.00
#
_symmetry.space_group_name_H-M   'P 1'
#
loop_
_entity.id
_entity.type
_entity.pdbx_description
1 polymer ?
#
loop_
_entity_poly.entity_id
_entity_poly.type
_entity_poly.pdbx_seq_one_letter_code
_entity_poly.pdbx_strand_id
1 'polypeptide(L)'
;MFKTRITELFGIKYPITQGGMMWISRAELVAAVSNAGGLGIITAFTFPTPQGLAAEIKKTRELTDKPFGVNITLLPTLRPVDIDGYLNTVIDSGVKIVETAGRSPEPYMERLKAAGVKVIHKCTAVRFARTAQRIGCDAVSIDGFECAGHPGEEDVTSLVLIPLTADAVEIPVIASGGFGDGRGLVATLALGAEAVNMGTRFMATKEAPGHPKLKEFLTTVSERDTVLVLRSFRNTMRALRNPTSEKVLEMEKQGADIHQLESLISGRVGLKLLEEGDTDNGLLSVGQVVGLVHDIPTVKELIDRIIKEAEEVVSNIGAGGIFKPLRKPTDVANK
;
A
#
# COMPACT_ATOMS: atom_id res chain seq x y z
N MET A 1 7.70 -16.17 14.93
CA MET A 1 6.40 -16.57 15.51
C MET A 1 5.21 -16.30 14.59
N PHE A 2 5.36 -15.61 13.44
CA PHE A 2 4.28 -15.44 12.46
C PHE A 2 4.67 -16.00 11.09
N LYS A 3 4.66 -17.33 10.94
CA LYS A 3 4.93 -18.01 9.66
C LYS A 3 3.59 -18.28 8.96
N THR A 4 3.43 -17.80 7.73
CA THR A 4 2.18 -17.91 6.95
C THR A 4 2.48 -18.38 5.52
N ARG A 5 1.46 -18.66 4.69
CA ARG A 5 1.72 -19.00 3.28
C ARG A 5 2.35 -17.82 2.53
N ILE A 6 2.08 -16.58 2.93
CA ILE A 6 2.72 -15.39 2.34
C ILE A 6 4.22 -15.34 2.65
N THR A 7 4.64 -15.63 3.89
CA THR A 7 6.08 -15.65 4.22
C THR A 7 6.82 -16.72 3.43
N GLU A 8 6.22 -17.91 3.28
CA GLU A 8 6.81 -19.00 2.49
C GLU A 8 6.82 -18.69 0.99
N LEU A 9 5.71 -18.17 0.45
CA LEU A 9 5.55 -17.91 -0.97
C LEU A 9 6.57 -16.90 -1.50
N PHE A 10 6.91 -15.88 -0.70
CA PHE A 10 7.83 -14.81 -1.11
C PHE A 10 9.21 -14.89 -0.44
N GLY A 11 9.45 -15.87 0.43
CA GLY A 11 10.74 -16.03 1.13
C GLY A 11 11.07 -14.86 2.05
N ILE A 12 10.06 -14.28 2.71
CA ILE A 12 10.22 -13.15 3.64
C ILE A 12 10.10 -13.61 5.10
N LYS A 13 10.68 -12.85 6.03
CA LYS A 13 10.74 -13.23 7.45
C LYS A 13 9.42 -12.98 8.17
N TYR A 14 8.76 -11.87 7.84
CA TYR A 14 7.56 -11.40 8.52
C TYR A 14 6.42 -11.19 7.51
N PRO A 15 5.16 -11.44 7.89
CA PRO A 15 4.00 -11.29 7.03
C PRO A 15 3.59 -9.80 6.93
N ILE A 16 4.55 -8.96 6.53
CA ILE A 16 4.41 -7.51 6.40
C ILE A 16 4.92 -7.12 5.01
N THR A 17 4.10 -6.38 4.28
CA THR A 17 4.39 -5.90 2.94
C THR A 17 4.26 -4.38 2.88
N GLN A 18 5.14 -3.76 2.11
CA GLN A 18 5.03 -2.35 1.71
C GLN A 18 4.60 -2.34 0.25
N GLY A 19 3.33 -2.01 -0.01
CA GLY A 19 2.73 -1.99 -1.34
C GLY A 19 3.11 -0.76 -2.15
N GLY A 20 2.90 -0.81 -3.47
CA GLY A 20 3.28 0.29 -4.36
C GLY A 20 2.68 1.64 -3.95
N MET A 21 3.54 2.61 -3.62
CA MET A 21 3.20 4.02 -3.42
C MET A 21 3.88 4.85 -4.50
N MET A 22 3.09 5.52 -5.32
CA MET A 22 3.60 6.41 -6.37
C MET A 22 4.53 7.46 -5.75
N TRP A 23 5.69 7.70 -6.38
CA TRP A 23 6.76 8.61 -5.95
C TRP A 23 7.56 8.19 -4.71
N ILE A 24 6.95 7.44 -3.79
CA ILE A 24 7.56 7.08 -2.50
C ILE A 24 8.31 5.75 -2.53
N SER A 25 7.77 4.72 -3.17
CA SER A 25 8.37 3.38 -3.16
C SER A 25 9.55 3.26 -4.12
N ARG A 26 10.68 3.80 -3.65
CA ARG A 26 12.00 3.86 -4.30
C ARG A 26 13.01 2.96 -3.58
N ALA A 27 14.18 2.80 -4.17
CA ALA A 27 15.20 1.83 -3.76
C ALA A 27 15.51 1.87 -2.25
N GLU A 28 15.65 3.05 -1.66
CA GLU A 28 15.96 3.23 -0.24
C GLU A 28 14.89 2.62 0.68
N LEU A 29 13.62 2.97 0.46
CA LEU A 29 12.52 2.44 1.26
C LEU A 29 12.34 0.94 1.03
N VAL A 30 12.38 0.51 -0.23
CA VAL A 30 12.15 -0.89 -0.62
C VAL A 30 13.24 -1.79 -0.03
N ALA A 31 14.50 -1.38 -0.14
CA ALA A 31 15.61 -2.12 0.45
C ALA A 31 15.53 -2.14 1.99
N ALA A 32 15.14 -1.03 2.63
CA ALA A 32 14.96 -0.97 4.07
C ALA A 32 13.88 -1.95 4.57
N VAL A 33 12.73 -2.02 3.89
CA VAL A 33 11.65 -2.97 4.21
C VAL A 33 12.12 -4.41 4.06
N SER A 34 12.80 -4.71 2.94
CA SER A 34 13.28 -6.06 2.64
C SER A 34 14.36 -6.50 3.63
N ASN A 35 15.29 -5.61 3.99
CA ASN A 35 16.34 -5.85 5.00
C ASN A 35 15.76 -6.04 6.41
N ALA A 36 14.67 -5.35 6.75
CA ALA A 36 13.96 -5.52 8.01
C ALA A 36 13.10 -6.80 8.05
N GLY A 37 13.00 -7.53 6.94
CA GLY A 37 12.37 -8.86 6.87
C GLY A 37 10.93 -8.86 6.34
N GLY A 38 10.40 -7.72 5.91
CA GLY A 38 9.15 -7.64 5.15
C GLY A 38 9.37 -7.78 3.64
N LEU A 39 8.32 -7.57 2.86
CA LEU A 39 8.38 -7.46 1.40
C LEU A 39 8.33 -5.99 0.97
N GLY A 40 9.46 -5.43 0.50
CA GLY A 40 9.47 -4.13 -0.16
C GLY A 40 9.02 -4.24 -1.62
N ILE A 41 8.28 -3.24 -2.11
CA ILE A 41 7.76 -3.24 -3.49
C ILE A 41 7.99 -1.87 -4.15
N ILE A 42 8.81 -1.83 -5.22
CA ILE A 42 9.08 -0.63 -6.04
C ILE A 42 7.83 -0.24 -6.81
N THR A 43 7.52 1.05 -6.96
CA THR A 43 6.44 1.47 -7.89
C THR A 43 7.00 1.76 -9.27
N ALA A 44 6.64 0.95 -10.27
CA ALA A 44 7.19 1.05 -11.63
C ALA A 44 7.01 2.44 -12.26
N PHE A 45 5.80 2.99 -12.16
CA PHE A 45 5.44 4.26 -12.82
C PHE A 45 5.91 5.52 -12.08
N THR A 46 6.61 5.37 -10.96
CA THR A 46 7.45 6.45 -10.41
C THR A 46 8.56 6.84 -11.39
N PHE A 47 9.02 5.89 -12.22
CA PHE A 47 10.08 6.12 -13.19
C PHE A 47 9.46 6.39 -14.56
N PRO A 48 9.83 7.48 -15.28
CA PRO A 48 9.19 7.84 -16.55
C PRO A 48 9.43 6.87 -17.72
N THR A 49 10.46 6.01 -17.62
CA THR A 49 10.82 5.06 -18.68
C THR A 49 11.13 3.67 -18.10
N PRO A 50 11.01 2.60 -18.92
CA PRO A 50 11.48 1.27 -18.55
C PRO A 50 12.96 1.24 -18.12
N GLN A 51 13.84 2.00 -18.79
CA GLN A 51 15.25 2.11 -18.42
C GLN A 51 15.45 2.76 -17.05
N GLY A 52 14.59 3.74 -16.69
CA GLY A 52 14.57 4.32 -15.35
C GLY A 52 14.20 3.29 -14.29
N LEU A 53 13.21 2.43 -14.56
CA LEU A 53 12.89 1.31 -13.67
C LEU A 53 14.06 0.32 -13.57
N ALA A 54 14.72 -0.02 -14.68
CA ALA A 54 15.86 -0.93 -14.67
C ALA A 54 17.00 -0.41 -13.77
N ALA A 55 17.29 0.88 -13.85
CA ALA A 55 18.27 1.54 -12.99
C ALA A 55 17.86 1.48 -11.51
N GLU A 56 16.58 1.68 -11.20
CA GLU A 56 16.08 1.58 -9.82
C GLU A 56 16.14 0.14 -9.27
N ILE A 57 15.80 -0.86 -10.09
CA ILE A 57 15.92 -2.27 -9.71
C ILE A 57 17.37 -2.61 -9.39
N LYS A 58 18.31 -2.14 -10.22
CA LYS A 58 19.76 -2.30 -9.98
C LYS A 58 20.16 -1.65 -8.66
N LYS A 59 19.78 -0.39 -8.43
CA LYS A 59 20.06 0.33 -7.18
C LYS A 59 19.49 -0.38 -5.96
N THR A 60 18.28 -0.92 -6.04
CA THR A 60 17.68 -1.69 -4.95
C THR A 60 18.54 -2.92 -4.60
N ARG A 61 19.05 -3.64 -5.60
CA ARG A 61 19.96 -4.78 -5.38
C ARG A 61 21.31 -4.41 -4.78
N GLU A 62 21.80 -3.19 -5.01
CA GLU A 62 23.00 -2.69 -4.34
C GLU A 62 22.77 -2.43 -2.84
N LEU A 63 21.50 -2.27 -2.42
CA LEU A 63 21.12 -1.97 -1.04
C LEU A 63 20.56 -3.18 -0.28
N THR A 64 20.18 -4.26 -0.96
CA THR A 64 19.66 -5.47 -0.32
C THR A 64 19.87 -6.74 -1.15
N ASP A 65 20.22 -7.83 -0.46
CA ASP A 65 20.23 -9.19 -1.00
C ASP A 65 18.90 -9.94 -0.73
N LYS A 66 17.91 -9.26 -0.13
CA LYS A 66 16.60 -9.85 0.22
C LYS A 66 15.60 -9.73 -0.93
N PRO A 67 14.58 -10.62 -1.00
CA PRO A 67 13.53 -10.52 -2.00
C PRO A 67 12.79 -9.18 -1.93
N PHE A 68 12.52 -8.59 -3.09
CA PHE A 68 11.64 -7.44 -3.27
C PHE A 68 10.79 -7.61 -4.53
N GLY A 69 9.69 -6.87 -4.61
CA GLY A 69 8.78 -6.87 -5.75
C GLY A 69 8.76 -5.56 -6.53
N VAL A 70 8.01 -5.56 -7.64
CA VAL A 70 7.68 -4.36 -8.42
C VAL A 70 6.17 -4.28 -8.60
N ASN A 71 5.60 -3.11 -8.29
CA ASN A 71 4.21 -2.77 -8.53
C ASN A 71 4.02 -2.22 -9.95
N ILE A 72 3.04 -2.74 -10.68
CA ILE A 72 2.56 -2.24 -11.97
C ILE A 72 1.07 -1.89 -11.85
N THR A 73 0.75 -0.60 -11.87
CA THR A 73 -0.60 -0.09 -11.65
C THR A 73 -1.36 0.11 -12.97
N LEU A 74 -2.26 -0.80 -13.30
CA LEU A 74 -3.07 -0.83 -14.53
C LEU A 74 -4.32 0.07 -14.42
N LEU A 75 -4.15 1.32 -13.99
CA LEU A 75 -5.26 2.28 -13.89
C LEU A 75 -5.54 2.98 -15.23
N PRO A 76 -6.75 3.54 -15.42
CA PRO A 76 -7.01 4.45 -16.54
C PRO A 76 -6.05 5.64 -16.47
N THR A 77 -5.33 5.92 -17.56
CA THR A 77 -4.42 7.05 -17.65
C THR A 77 -4.87 8.00 -18.75
N LEU A 78 -4.67 9.30 -18.54
CA LEU A 78 -4.88 10.31 -19.59
C LEU A 78 -3.84 10.21 -20.72
N ARG A 79 -2.70 9.57 -20.44
CA ARG A 79 -1.59 9.39 -21.38
C ARG A 79 -1.25 7.90 -21.48
N PRO A 80 -1.06 7.35 -22.69
CA PRO A 80 -0.64 5.97 -22.85
C PRO A 80 0.65 5.67 -22.07
N VAL A 81 0.72 4.48 -21.47
CA VAL A 81 1.88 3.98 -20.73
C VAL A 81 2.37 2.70 -21.42
N ASP A 82 3.67 2.56 -21.59
CA ASP A 82 4.31 1.38 -22.19
C ASP A 82 4.34 0.18 -21.24
N ILE A 83 3.18 -0.37 -20.90
CA ILE A 83 3.06 -1.47 -19.93
C ILE A 83 3.98 -2.64 -20.28
N ASP A 84 4.06 -3.00 -21.57
CA ASP A 84 4.90 -4.10 -22.04
C ASP A 84 6.38 -3.81 -21.82
N GLY A 85 6.87 -2.60 -22.08
CA GLY A 85 8.25 -2.20 -21.80
C GLY A 85 8.63 -2.31 -20.32
N TYR A 86 7.73 -1.91 -19.41
CA TYR A 86 7.95 -2.09 -17.97
C TYR A 86 7.92 -3.57 -17.56
N LEU A 87 6.98 -4.37 -18.07
CA LEU A 87 6.93 -5.81 -17.81
C LEU A 87 8.18 -6.54 -18.31
N ASN A 88 8.63 -6.23 -19.54
CA ASN A 88 9.92 -6.68 -20.08
C ASN A 88 11.04 -6.39 -19.08
N THR A 89 11.15 -5.13 -18.65
CA THR A 89 12.20 -4.70 -17.72
C THR A 89 12.20 -5.49 -16.41
N VAL A 90 11.02 -5.72 -15.82
CA VAL A 90 10.88 -6.51 -14.59
C VAL A 90 11.37 -7.95 -14.79
N ILE A 91 10.93 -8.59 -15.88
CA ILE A 91 11.29 -9.97 -16.22
C ILE A 91 12.79 -10.09 -16.51
N ASP A 92 13.32 -9.24 -17.39
CA ASP A 92 14.72 -9.25 -17.83
C ASP A 92 15.68 -8.92 -16.69
N SER A 93 15.24 -8.05 -15.76
CA SER A 93 15.99 -7.79 -14.55
C SER A 93 15.98 -8.98 -13.58
N GLY A 94 15.12 -9.98 -13.77
CA GLY A 94 15.03 -11.16 -12.91
C GLY A 94 14.29 -10.94 -11.60
N VAL A 95 13.44 -9.91 -11.51
CA VAL A 95 12.54 -9.73 -10.36
C VAL A 95 11.52 -10.88 -10.35
N LYS A 96 11.25 -11.45 -9.17
CA LYS A 96 10.41 -12.65 -9.04
C LYS A 96 9.04 -12.39 -8.43
N ILE A 97 8.74 -11.15 -8.06
CA ILE A 97 7.48 -10.78 -7.41
C ILE A 97 6.93 -9.53 -8.11
N VAL A 98 5.69 -9.60 -8.58
CA VAL A 98 4.97 -8.46 -9.16
C VAL A 98 3.67 -8.25 -8.39
N GLU A 99 3.46 -7.02 -7.94
CA GLU A 99 2.14 -6.56 -7.49
C GLU A 99 1.46 -5.85 -8.66
N THR A 100 0.23 -6.25 -9.00
CA THR A 100 -0.60 -5.51 -9.96
C THR A 100 -1.78 -4.87 -9.24
N ALA A 101 -2.26 -3.75 -9.76
CA ALA A 101 -3.42 -3.04 -9.22
C ALA A 101 -4.24 -2.43 -10.35
N GLY A 102 -5.52 -2.12 -10.13
CA GLY A 102 -6.38 -1.51 -11.13
C GLY A 102 -7.09 -2.56 -12.01
N ARG A 103 -6.98 -2.43 -13.33
CA ARG A 103 -7.61 -3.37 -14.28
C ARG A 103 -7.03 -4.78 -14.15
N SER A 104 -7.78 -5.76 -14.67
CA SER A 104 -7.39 -7.18 -14.69
C SER A 104 -5.98 -7.36 -15.28
N PRO A 105 -5.09 -8.12 -14.62
CA PRO A 105 -3.76 -8.44 -15.13
C PRO A 105 -3.75 -9.62 -16.10
N GLU A 106 -4.92 -10.21 -16.41
CA GLU A 106 -5.09 -11.39 -17.26
C GLU A 106 -4.27 -11.36 -18.56
N PRO A 107 -4.20 -10.25 -19.34
CA PRO A 107 -3.39 -10.19 -20.56
C PRO A 107 -1.89 -10.45 -20.36
N TYR A 108 -1.40 -10.30 -19.13
CA TYR A 108 0.02 -10.41 -18.80
C TYR A 108 0.35 -11.67 -17.99
N MET A 109 -0.67 -12.42 -17.56
CA MET A 109 -0.48 -13.55 -16.64
C MET A 109 0.37 -14.66 -17.27
N GLU A 110 0.06 -15.12 -18.49
CA GLU A 110 0.82 -16.18 -19.16
C GLU A 110 2.32 -15.84 -19.21
N ARG A 111 2.63 -14.61 -19.62
CA ARG A 111 3.99 -14.09 -19.73
C ARG A 111 4.72 -14.03 -18.38
N LEU A 112 4.07 -13.50 -17.34
CA LEU A 112 4.64 -13.42 -15.99
C LEU A 112 4.90 -14.81 -15.41
N LYS A 113 3.95 -15.73 -15.57
CA LYS A 113 4.08 -17.11 -15.08
C LYS A 113 5.17 -17.88 -15.83
N ALA A 114 5.29 -17.71 -17.15
CA ALA A 114 6.37 -18.32 -17.95
C ALA A 114 7.77 -17.85 -17.49
N ALA A 115 7.90 -16.62 -17.02
CA ALA A 115 9.14 -16.09 -16.43
C ALA A 115 9.38 -16.52 -14.96
N GLY A 116 8.48 -17.31 -14.39
CA GLY A 116 8.52 -17.74 -12.99
C GLY A 116 8.24 -16.61 -11.99
N VAL A 117 7.56 -15.54 -12.42
CA VAL A 117 7.17 -14.43 -11.55
C VAL A 117 5.92 -14.80 -10.75
N LYS A 118 5.97 -14.55 -9.45
CA LYS A 118 4.82 -14.64 -8.55
C LYS A 118 4.02 -13.35 -8.61
N VAL A 119 2.70 -13.46 -8.80
CA VAL A 119 1.82 -12.31 -9.01
C VAL A 119 0.89 -12.12 -7.82
N ILE A 120 0.94 -10.94 -7.22
CA ILE A 120 -0.06 -10.44 -6.27
C ILE A 120 -1.01 -9.52 -7.07
N HIS A 121 -2.32 -9.73 -7.01
CA HIS A 121 -3.26 -8.75 -7.56
C HIS A 121 -4.04 -8.04 -6.44
N LYS A 122 -3.97 -6.71 -6.45
CA LYS A 122 -4.67 -5.85 -5.49
C LYS A 122 -6.11 -5.61 -5.94
N CYS A 123 -7.05 -6.01 -5.10
CA CYS A 123 -8.48 -6.05 -5.33
C CYS A 123 -9.20 -5.20 -4.30
N THR A 124 -10.37 -4.67 -4.65
CA THR A 124 -11.25 -3.90 -3.74
C THR A 124 -12.60 -4.58 -3.49
N ALA A 125 -12.77 -5.80 -4.00
CA ALA A 125 -13.99 -6.59 -3.84
C ALA A 125 -13.71 -8.10 -3.96
N VAL A 126 -14.53 -8.91 -3.30
CA VAL A 126 -14.43 -10.39 -3.32
C VAL A 126 -14.49 -10.96 -4.74
N ARG A 127 -15.37 -10.42 -5.61
CA ARG A 127 -15.48 -10.89 -7.01
C ARG A 127 -14.20 -10.67 -7.82
N PHE A 128 -13.45 -9.61 -7.52
CA PHE A 128 -12.18 -9.32 -8.18
C PHE A 128 -11.10 -10.28 -7.66
N ALA A 129 -11.08 -10.58 -6.36
CA ALA A 129 -10.20 -11.60 -5.80
C ALA A 129 -10.44 -13.00 -6.40
N ARG A 130 -11.70 -13.41 -6.56
CA ARG A 130 -12.07 -14.66 -7.26
C ARG A 130 -11.59 -14.67 -8.71
N THR A 131 -11.69 -13.54 -9.40
CA THR A 131 -11.20 -13.41 -10.77
C THR A 131 -9.68 -13.54 -10.82
N ALA A 132 -8.96 -12.85 -9.92
CA ALA A 132 -7.50 -12.93 -9.79
C ALA A 132 -7.02 -14.36 -9.54
N GLN A 133 -7.70 -15.12 -8.67
CA GLN A 133 -7.42 -16.55 -8.49
C GLN A 133 -7.63 -17.33 -9.78
N ARG A 134 -8.78 -17.16 -10.45
CA ARG A 134 -9.11 -17.91 -11.68
C ARG A 134 -8.07 -17.70 -12.78
N ILE A 135 -7.51 -16.50 -12.90
CA ILE A 135 -6.48 -16.17 -13.90
C ILE A 135 -5.05 -16.51 -13.44
N GLY A 136 -4.89 -17.13 -12.26
CA GLY A 136 -3.62 -17.71 -11.81
C GLY A 136 -2.70 -16.79 -11.01
N CYS A 137 -3.21 -15.72 -10.41
CA CYS A 137 -2.44 -14.94 -9.43
C CYS A 137 -2.06 -15.84 -8.24
N ASP A 138 -0.85 -15.64 -7.69
CA ASP A 138 -0.32 -16.46 -6.59
C ASP A 138 -0.81 -15.97 -5.22
N ALA A 139 -1.25 -14.72 -5.11
CA ALA A 139 -1.90 -14.15 -3.94
C ALA A 139 -2.79 -12.97 -4.35
N VAL A 140 -3.68 -12.56 -3.45
CA VAL A 140 -4.45 -11.31 -3.58
C VAL A 140 -4.12 -10.37 -2.44
N SER A 141 -4.06 -9.08 -2.74
CA SER A 141 -4.08 -8.03 -1.72
C SER A 141 -5.48 -7.42 -1.70
N ILE A 142 -6.18 -7.47 -0.58
CA ILE A 142 -7.56 -6.98 -0.47
C ILE A 142 -7.56 -5.61 0.24
N ASP A 143 -7.86 -4.56 -0.53
CA ASP A 143 -7.93 -3.17 -0.06
C ASP A 143 -9.33 -2.89 0.50
N GLY A 144 -9.41 -2.68 1.82
CA GLY A 144 -10.61 -2.17 2.47
C GLY A 144 -10.79 -0.66 2.28
N PHE A 145 -11.99 -0.18 2.60
CA PHE A 145 -12.40 1.22 2.45
C PHE A 145 -11.44 2.25 3.08
N GLU A 146 -10.73 1.87 4.14
CA GLU A 146 -9.80 2.70 4.91
C GLU A 146 -8.51 3.02 4.13
N CYS A 147 -8.23 2.34 3.01
CA CYS A 147 -6.97 2.42 2.29
C CYS A 147 -6.69 3.81 1.71
N ALA A 148 -5.39 4.13 1.58
CA ALA A 148 -4.94 5.27 0.80
C ALA A 148 -5.06 4.95 -0.70
N GLY A 149 -5.31 5.95 -1.55
CA GLY A 149 -5.44 5.70 -2.99
C GLY A 149 -6.85 5.23 -3.33
N HIS A 150 -7.03 4.19 -4.12
CA HIS A 150 -8.33 3.88 -4.75
C HIS A 150 -9.05 2.71 -4.06
N PRO A 151 -10.01 2.95 -3.14
CA PRO A 151 -10.73 1.88 -2.42
C PRO A 151 -11.81 1.19 -3.27
N GLY A 152 -11.97 1.57 -4.53
CA GLY A 152 -13.12 1.15 -5.33
C GLY A 152 -14.40 1.90 -4.95
N GLU A 153 -15.55 1.31 -5.26
CA GLU A 153 -16.85 2.00 -5.20
C GLU A 153 -17.88 1.32 -4.29
N GLU A 154 -17.48 0.29 -3.54
CA GLU A 154 -18.41 -0.52 -2.73
C GLU A 154 -18.41 -0.18 -1.25
N ASP A 155 -17.47 0.65 -0.81
CA ASP A 155 -17.36 1.18 0.54
C ASP A 155 -17.37 0.10 1.65
N VAL A 156 -16.85 -1.10 1.35
CA VAL A 156 -16.74 -2.21 2.31
C VAL A 156 -15.45 -2.07 3.11
N THR A 157 -15.57 -1.99 4.43
CA THR A 157 -14.43 -1.84 5.34
C THR A 157 -13.62 -3.14 5.48
N SER A 158 -12.35 -3.01 5.85
CA SER A 158 -11.43 -4.14 6.06
C SER A 158 -12.00 -5.21 7.00
N LEU A 159 -12.72 -4.81 8.06
CA LEU A 159 -13.31 -5.74 9.02
C LEU A 159 -14.27 -6.77 8.40
N VAL A 160 -14.98 -6.37 7.34
CA VAL A 160 -15.94 -7.24 6.63
C VAL A 160 -15.33 -7.83 5.36
N LEU A 161 -14.56 -7.03 4.61
CA LEU A 161 -14.05 -7.43 3.30
C LEU A 161 -12.99 -8.54 3.39
N ILE A 162 -12.13 -8.50 4.41
CA ILE A 162 -11.05 -9.48 4.60
C ILE A 162 -11.58 -10.90 4.84
N PRO A 163 -12.42 -11.17 5.86
CA PRO A 163 -12.88 -12.53 6.11
C PRO A 163 -13.72 -13.07 4.95
N LEU A 164 -14.58 -12.23 4.34
CA LEU A 164 -15.33 -12.63 3.15
C LEU A 164 -14.43 -12.99 1.97
N THR A 165 -13.27 -12.35 1.84
CA THR A 165 -12.29 -12.69 0.80
C THR A 165 -11.56 -13.97 1.15
N ALA A 166 -11.11 -14.13 2.40
CA ALA A 166 -10.43 -15.34 2.88
C ALA A 166 -11.29 -16.60 2.70
N ASP A 167 -12.60 -16.51 2.96
CA ASP A 167 -13.55 -17.62 2.75
C ASP A 167 -13.82 -17.91 1.26
N ALA A 168 -13.53 -16.95 0.38
CA ALA A 168 -13.92 -17.00 -1.03
C ALA A 168 -12.82 -17.44 -1.99
N VAL A 169 -11.57 -17.52 -1.54
CA VAL A 169 -10.39 -17.88 -2.36
C VAL A 169 -9.50 -18.89 -1.64
N GLU A 170 -8.82 -19.72 -2.41
CA GLU A 170 -7.84 -20.71 -1.92
C GLU A 170 -6.43 -20.11 -1.84
N ILE A 171 -6.10 -19.15 -2.70
CA ILE A 171 -4.79 -18.48 -2.70
C ILE A 171 -4.64 -17.58 -1.46
N PRO A 172 -3.40 -17.34 -0.99
CA PRO A 172 -3.16 -16.48 0.15
C PRO A 172 -3.69 -15.04 -0.01
N VAL A 173 -4.23 -14.50 1.07
CA VAL A 173 -4.79 -13.14 1.14
C VAL A 173 -3.87 -12.22 1.95
N ILE A 174 -3.55 -11.06 1.42
CA ILE A 174 -2.86 -9.97 2.11
C ILE A 174 -3.93 -8.91 2.43
N ALA A 175 -4.12 -8.56 3.69
CA ALA A 175 -5.02 -7.48 4.07
C ALA A 175 -4.36 -6.12 3.85
N SER A 176 -5.11 -5.15 3.33
CA SER A 176 -4.58 -3.84 3.00
C SER A 176 -5.58 -2.72 3.32
N GLY A 177 -5.07 -1.60 3.84
CA GLY A 177 -5.89 -0.46 4.25
C GLY A 177 -6.33 -0.49 5.72
N GLY A 178 -5.95 0.54 6.47
CA GLY A 178 -6.30 0.68 7.89
C GLY A 178 -5.28 0.14 8.90
N PHE A 179 -4.17 -0.43 8.45
CA PHE A 179 -3.18 -1.11 9.32
C PHE A 179 -1.88 -0.33 9.48
N GLY A 180 -1.40 -0.20 10.72
CA GLY A 180 -0.21 0.59 11.02
C GLY A 180 0.58 0.15 12.26
N ASP A 181 0.17 -0.91 12.95
CA ASP A 181 0.82 -1.39 14.18
C ASP A 181 0.59 -2.91 14.42
N GLY A 182 1.09 -3.45 15.53
CA GLY A 182 0.97 -4.88 15.85
C GLY A 182 -0.46 -5.37 16.10
N ARG A 183 -1.38 -4.50 16.55
CA ARG A 183 -2.79 -4.84 16.73
C ARG A 183 -3.44 -5.11 15.39
N GLY A 184 -3.14 -4.26 14.41
CA GLY A 184 -3.60 -4.44 13.02
C GLY A 184 -3.09 -5.73 12.39
N LEU A 185 -1.84 -6.12 12.66
CA LEU A 185 -1.29 -7.40 12.19
C LEU A 185 -2.05 -8.60 12.80
N VAL A 186 -2.28 -8.61 14.12
CA VAL A 186 -3.03 -9.71 14.75
C VAL A 186 -4.47 -9.76 14.26
N ALA A 187 -5.14 -8.62 14.13
CA ALA A 187 -6.50 -8.54 13.59
C ALA A 187 -6.57 -9.12 12.17
N THR A 188 -5.60 -8.78 11.31
CA THR A 188 -5.48 -9.31 9.96
C THR A 188 -5.41 -10.84 9.94
N LEU A 189 -4.54 -11.41 10.79
CA LEU A 189 -4.39 -12.87 10.90
C LEU A 189 -5.66 -13.53 11.44
N ALA A 190 -6.31 -12.91 12.43
CA ALA A 190 -7.56 -13.40 13.01
C ALA A 190 -8.72 -13.38 12.02
N LEU A 191 -8.73 -12.45 11.06
CA LEU A 191 -9.72 -12.36 9.99
C LEU A 191 -9.44 -13.33 8.82
N GLY A 192 -8.40 -14.16 8.89
CA GLY A 192 -8.08 -15.17 7.88
C GLY A 192 -7.14 -14.71 6.76
N ALA A 193 -6.67 -13.46 6.78
CA ALA A 193 -5.56 -13.04 5.93
C ALA A 193 -4.22 -13.50 6.50
N GLU A 194 -3.18 -13.47 5.67
CA GLU A 194 -1.89 -14.11 5.95
C GLU A 194 -0.71 -13.15 5.89
N ALA A 195 -0.98 -11.89 5.58
CA ALA A 195 -0.06 -10.77 5.75
C ALA A 195 -0.81 -9.46 5.74
N VAL A 196 -0.13 -8.41 6.19
CA VAL A 196 -0.61 -7.04 6.12
C VAL A 196 0.18 -6.25 5.07
N ASN A 197 -0.52 -5.41 4.33
CA ASN A 197 0.05 -4.40 3.44
C ASN A 197 -0.17 -3.01 4.03
N MET A 198 0.89 -2.22 4.09
CA MET A 198 0.86 -0.86 4.60
C MET A 198 1.43 0.11 3.58
N GLY A 199 0.81 1.29 3.46
CA GLY A 199 1.32 2.42 2.67
C GLY A 199 1.66 3.58 3.60
N THR A 200 0.63 4.30 4.06
CA THR A 200 0.75 5.49 4.93
C THR A 200 1.71 5.31 6.11
N ARG A 201 1.71 4.15 6.79
CA ARG A 201 2.63 3.91 7.91
C ARG A 201 4.10 3.90 7.49
N PHE A 202 4.43 3.37 6.30
CA PHE A 202 5.77 3.37 5.75
C PHE A 202 6.17 4.73 5.16
N MET A 203 5.22 5.58 4.75
CA MET A 203 5.52 6.96 4.34
C MET A 203 6.12 7.77 5.50
N ALA A 204 5.70 7.49 6.72
CA ALA A 204 6.23 8.08 7.95
C ALA A 204 7.39 7.25 8.55
N THR A 205 8.43 6.98 7.75
CA THR A 205 9.70 6.40 8.21
C THR A 205 10.88 7.22 7.72
N LYS A 206 12.06 7.02 8.31
CA LYS A 206 13.27 7.78 7.94
C LYS A 206 13.69 7.52 6.49
N GLU A 207 13.58 6.28 6.02
CA GLU A 207 14.04 5.79 4.71
C GLU A 207 13.08 6.13 3.56
N ALA A 208 11.81 6.42 3.85
CA ALA A 208 10.88 6.90 2.82
C ALA A 208 11.37 8.24 2.23
N PRO A 209 11.42 8.42 0.91
CA PRO A 209 11.73 9.72 0.33
C PRO A 209 10.58 10.71 0.59
N GLY A 210 10.88 12.01 0.54
CA GLY A 210 9.92 13.08 0.76
C GLY A 210 10.41 14.09 1.80
N HIS A 211 9.84 15.29 1.74
CA HIS A 211 10.26 16.40 2.59
C HIS A 211 10.05 16.07 4.10
N PRO A 212 11.00 16.35 5.00
CA PRO A 212 10.86 16.05 6.43
C PRO A 212 9.58 16.64 7.07
N LYS A 213 9.24 17.89 6.73
CA LYS A 213 7.99 18.55 7.17
C LYS A 213 6.73 17.75 6.83
N LEU A 214 6.69 17.08 5.68
CA LEU A 214 5.56 16.23 5.30
C LEU A 214 5.41 15.09 6.32
N LYS A 215 6.51 14.41 6.66
CA LYS A 215 6.50 13.28 7.60
C LYS A 215 6.13 13.73 9.01
N GLU A 216 6.63 14.88 9.45
CA GLU A 216 6.26 15.50 10.72
C GLU A 216 4.77 15.85 10.73
N PHE A 217 4.26 16.45 9.66
CA PHE A 217 2.84 16.75 9.49
C PHE A 217 1.99 15.49 9.61
N LEU A 218 2.35 14.36 8.97
CA LEU A 218 1.60 13.11 9.12
C LEU A 218 1.44 12.63 10.57
N THR A 219 2.31 13.04 11.50
CA THR A 219 2.17 12.70 12.92
C THR A 219 1.10 13.51 13.65
N THR A 220 0.70 14.67 13.10
CA THR A 220 -0.30 15.58 13.69
C THR A 220 -1.71 15.34 13.15
N VAL A 221 -1.84 14.65 12.02
CA VAL A 221 -3.12 14.36 11.35
C VAL A 221 -3.94 13.30 12.11
N SER A 222 -5.26 13.48 12.15
CA SER A 222 -6.23 12.53 12.71
C SER A 222 -6.81 11.60 11.64
N GLU A 223 -7.49 10.54 12.08
CA GLU A 223 -8.19 9.59 11.19
C GLU A 223 -9.33 10.21 10.37
N ARG A 224 -9.81 11.40 10.77
CA ARG A 224 -10.91 12.15 10.12
C ARG A 224 -10.44 13.11 9.05
N ASP A 225 -9.14 13.36 8.96
CA ASP A 225 -8.54 14.34 8.05
C ASP A 225 -8.23 13.72 6.68
N THR A 226 -9.08 12.80 6.22
CA THR A 226 -9.04 12.27 4.86
C THR A 226 -10.40 12.44 4.19
N VAL A 227 -10.39 12.55 2.88
CA VAL A 227 -11.58 12.69 2.03
C VAL A 227 -11.52 11.74 0.85
N LEU A 228 -12.70 11.44 0.29
CA LEU A 228 -12.84 10.71 -0.96
C LEU A 228 -13.14 11.69 -2.09
N VAL A 229 -12.16 11.91 -2.95
CA VAL A 229 -12.30 12.70 -4.18
C VAL A 229 -12.58 11.77 -5.36
N LEU A 230 -13.00 12.36 -6.49
CA LEU A 230 -13.22 11.68 -7.77
C LEU A 230 -14.34 10.62 -7.77
N ARG A 231 -15.27 10.71 -6.81
CA ARG A 231 -16.42 9.80 -6.74
C ARG A 231 -17.36 10.00 -7.92
N SER A 232 -17.54 11.24 -8.39
CA SER A 232 -18.42 11.53 -9.53
C SER A 232 -17.98 10.83 -10.82
N PHE A 233 -16.69 10.50 -10.92
CA PHE A 233 -16.09 9.82 -12.07
C PHE A 233 -15.98 8.29 -11.90
N ARG A 234 -16.46 7.73 -10.78
CA ARG A 234 -16.24 6.32 -10.42
C ARG A 234 -14.76 5.93 -10.45
N ASN A 235 -13.92 6.85 -10.02
CA ASN A 235 -12.48 6.68 -9.86
C ASN A 235 -12.09 7.17 -8.46
N THR A 236 -12.87 6.75 -7.46
CA THR A 236 -12.75 7.23 -6.08
C THR A 236 -11.33 7.08 -5.57
N MET A 237 -10.81 8.15 -4.98
CA MET A 237 -9.49 8.19 -4.37
C MET A 237 -9.55 8.80 -2.97
N ARG A 238 -9.00 8.10 -1.97
CA ARG A 238 -8.76 8.63 -0.64
C ARG A 238 -7.47 9.44 -0.59
N ALA A 239 -7.60 10.69 -0.20
CA ALA A 239 -6.51 11.64 -0.01
C ALA A 239 -6.62 12.36 1.34
N LEU A 240 -5.53 12.99 1.77
CA LEU A 240 -5.52 13.97 2.85
C LEU A 240 -6.54 15.09 2.57
N ARG A 241 -7.30 15.49 3.59
CA ARG A 241 -8.13 16.70 3.54
C ARG A 241 -7.24 17.94 3.61
N ASN A 242 -7.26 18.74 2.56
CA ASN A 242 -6.45 19.95 2.39
C ASN A 242 -7.15 20.91 1.40
N PRO A 243 -6.66 22.16 1.21
CA PRO A 243 -7.27 23.09 0.27
C PRO A 243 -7.47 22.55 -1.15
N THR A 244 -6.52 21.78 -1.68
CA THR A 244 -6.64 21.18 -3.02
C THR A 244 -7.76 20.14 -3.11
N SER A 245 -7.83 19.19 -2.17
CA SER A 245 -8.86 18.15 -2.17
C SER A 245 -10.26 18.73 -1.91
N GLU A 246 -10.39 19.74 -1.04
CA GLU A 246 -11.65 20.48 -0.86
C GLU A 246 -12.08 21.18 -2.15
N LYS A 247 -11.12 21.76 -2.89
CA LYS A 247 -11.40 22.38 -4.19
C LYS A 247 -11.89 21.35 -5.22
N VAL A 248 -11.29 20.17 -5.25
CA VAL A 248 -11.74 19.06 -6.11
C VAL A 248 -13.17 18.66 -5.76
N LEU A 249 -13.48 18.46 -4.47
CA LEU A 249 -14.83 18.12 -4.02
C LEU A 249 -15.87 19.18 -4.43
N GLU A 250 -15.53 20.46 -4.30
CA GLU A 250 -16.40 21.56 -4.71
C GLU A 250 -16.65 21.56 -6.22
N MET A 251 -15.61 21.36 -7.02
CA MET A 251 -15.74 21.28 -8.48
C MET A 251 -16.54 20.05 -8.92
N GLU A 252 -16.39 18.91 -8.26
CA GLU A 252 -17.22 17.73 -8.51
C GLU A 252 -18.71 18.00 -8.24
N LYS A 253 -19.04 18.69 -7.14
CA LYS A 253 -20.42 19.08 -6.83
C LYS A 253 -21.02 20.02 -7.88
N GLN A 254 -20.18 20.83 -8.51
CA GLN A 254 -20.56 21.74 -9.60
C GLN A 254 -20.67 21.04 -10.96
N GLY A 255 -20.40 19.73 -11.03
CA GLY A 255 -20.48 18.95 -12.27
C GLY A 255 -19.29 19.19 -13.22
N ALA A 256 -18.13 19.59 -12.68
CA ALA A 256 -16.92 19.73 -13.48
C ALA A 256 -16.54 18.39 -14.15
N ASP A 257 -16.01 18.47 -15.37
CA ASP A 257 -15.42 17.31 -16.03
C ASP A 257 -13.98 17.03 -15.53
N ILE A 258 -13.42 15.90 -15.95
CA ILE A 258 -12.10 15.47 -15.51
C ILE A 258 -10.96 16.38 -16.02
N HIS A 259 -11.14 17.04 -17.17
CA HIS A 259 -10.14 17.94 -17.74
C HIS A 259 -10.04 19.24 -16.95
N GLN A 260 -11.16 19.74 -16.43
CA GLN A 260 -11.19 20.90 -15.55
C GLN A 260 -10.45 20.65 -14.22
N LEU A 261 -10.34 19.38 -13.80
CA LEU A 261 -9.62 18.97 -12.59
C LEU A 261 -8.13 18.67 -12.82
N GLU A 262 -7.66 18.57 -14.07
CA GLU A 262 -6.32 18.06 -14.41
C GLU A 262 -5.20 18.78 -13.63
N SER A 263 -5.29 20.11 -13.50
CA SER A 263 -4.29 20.92 -12.79
C SER A 263 -4.24 20.66 -11.28
N LEU A 264 -5.30 20.11 -10.68
CA LEU A 264 -5.37 19.80 -9.24
C LEU A 264 -4.98 18.34 -8.97
N ILE A 265 -5.33 17.43 -9.88
CA ILE A 265 -5.22 15.98 -9.65
C ILE A 265 -4.00 15.35 -10.34
N SER A 266 -3.23 16.13 -11.12
CA SER A 266 -2.07 15.59 -11.82
C SER A 266 -1.01 15.04 -10.86
N GLY A 267 -0.42 13.89 -11.22
CA GLY A 267 0.65 13.28 -10.43
C GLY A 267 1.88 14.18 -10.24
N ARG A 268 2.11 15.16 -11.14
CA ARG A 268 3.22 16.14 -11.03
C ARG A 268 3.01 17.12 -9.88
N VAL A 269 1.77 17.55 -9.65
CA VAL A 269 1.44 18.42 -8.51
C VAL A 269 1.60 17.63 -7.20
N GLY A 270 1.14 16.37 -7.18
CA GLY A 270 1.41 15.48 -6.04
C GLY A 270 2.91 15.26 -5.78
N LEU A 271 3.73 15.10 -6.83
CA LEU A 271 5.19 15.00 -6.68
C LEU A 271 5.79 16.27 -6.08
N LYS A 272 5.39 17.44 -6.57
CA LYS A 272 5.86 18.74 -6.06
C LYS A 272 5.53 18.91 -4.57
N LEU A 273 4.31 18.55 -4.17
CA LEU A 273 3.90 18.51 -2.76
C LEU A 273 4.84 17.64 -1.92
N LEU A 274 5.22 16.46 -2.41
CA LEU A 274 6.11 15.55 -1.69
C LEU A 274 7.55 16.09 -1.58
N GLU A 275 8.04 16.76 -2.62
CA GLU A 275 9.39 17.33 -2.68
C GLU A 275 9.53 18.59 -1.83
N GLU A 276 8.52 19.47 -1.86
CA GLU A 276 8.53 20.76 -1.15
C GLU A 276 7.95 20.68 0.27
N GLY A 277 7.19 19.61 0.58
CA GLY A 277 6.48 19.47 1.85
C GLY A 277 5.30 20.42 2.00
N ASP A 278 4.78 20.93 0.89
CA ASP A 278 3.63 21.83 0.83
C ASP A 278 2.33 21.01 0.79
N THR A 279 1.81 20.69 1.97
CA THR A 279 0.63 19.84 2.13
C THR A 279 -0.66 20.44 1.61
N ASP A 280 -0.67 21.70 1.18
CA ASP A 280 -1.88 22.37 0.72
C ASP A 280 -2.08 22.26 -0.80
N ASN A 281 -0.98 22.18 -1.55
CA ASN A 281 -0.94 22.27 -3.00
C ASN A 281 -0.71 20.91 -3.68
N GLY A 282 -1.74 20.08 -3.69
CA GLY A 282 -1.78 18.79 -4.37
C GLY A 282 -2.65 17.75 -3.66
N LEU A 283 -2.86 16.62 -4.31
CA LEU A 283 -3.46 15.45 -3.66
C LEU A 283 -2.38 14.56 -3.06
N LEU A 284 -2.46 14.31 -1.75
CA LEU A 284 -1.61 13.37 -1.05
C LEU A 284 -2.42 12.12 -0.66
N SER A 285 -2.08 10.96 -1.22
CA SER A 285 -2.70 9.69 -0.87
C SER A 285 -2.37 9.30 0.58
N VAL A 286 -3.35 9.37 1.47
CA VAL A 286 -3.23 9.01 2.88
C VAL A 286 -4.45 8.21 3.31
N GLY A 287 -4.24 7.09 3.99
CA GLY A 287 -5.29 6.26 4.54
C GLY A 287 -5.70 6.75 5.93
N GLN A 288 -6.89 6.36 6.39
CA GLN A 288 -7.39 6.77 7.72
C GLN A 288 -6.46 6.32 8.87
N VAL A 289 -5.64 5.29 8.62
CA VAL A 289 -4.58 4.83 9.51
C VAL A 289 -3.58 5.92 9.92
N VAL A 290 -3.52 7.07 9.22
CA VAL A 290 -2.70 8.21 9.63
C VAL A 290 -2.98 8.65 11.08
N GLY A 291 -4.21 8.45 11.58
CA GLY A 291 -4.54 8.67 12.98
C GLY A 291 -3.65 7.89 13.96
N LEU A 292 -3.13 6.72 13.56
CA LEU A 292 -2.21 5.87 14.34
C LEU A 292 -0.72 6.19 14.13
N VAL A 293 -0.40 7.15 13.26
CA VAL A 293 0.96 7.61 13.01
C VAL A 293 1.30 8.71 14.01
N HIS A 294 2.30 8.46 14.86
CA HIS A 294 2.70 9.36 15.95
C HIS A 294 4.22 9.63 16.00
N ASP A 295 4.98 9.02 15.10
CA ASP A 295 6.44 9.02 15.13
C ASP A 295 7.01 8.74 13.73
N ILE A 296 8.33 8.94 13.56
CA ILE A 296 9.07 8.72 12.31
C ILE A 296 10.26 7.78 12.60
N PRO A 297 10.00 6.49 12.85
CA PRO A 297 11.06 5.51 13.14
C PRO A 297 11.84 5.15 11.86
N THR A 298 12.97 4.46 12.02
CA THR A 298 13.52 3.64 10.91
C THR A 298 12.52 2.53 10.56
N VAL A 299 12.58 2.02 9.34
CA VAL A 299 11.78 0.87 8.91
C VAL A 299 12.04 -0.36 9.79
N LYS A 300 13.30 -0.56 10.20
CA LYS A 300 13.66 -1.65 11.11
C LYS A 300 12.99 -1.50 12.47
N GLU A 301 13.08 -0.34 13.10
CA GLU A 301 12.43 -0.06 14.39
C GLU A 301 10.91 -0.23 14.29
N LEU A 302 10.29 0.20 13.19
CA LEU A 302 8.86 0.04 12.93
C LEU A 302 8.47 -1.44 12.88
N ILE A 303 9.12 -2.24 12.02
CA ILE A 303 8.79 -3.66 11.85
C ILE A 303 9.05 -4.44 13.13
N ASP A 304 10.19 -4.23 13.79
CA ASP A 304 10.50 -4.91 15.07
C ASP A 304 9.44 -4.58 16.14
N ARG A 305 8.98 -3.32 16.19
CA ARG A 305 7.90 -2.91 17.09
C ARG A 305 6.58 -3.59 16.76
N ILE A 306 6.17 -3.62 15.49
CA ILE A 306 4.93 -4.29 15.05
C ILE A 306 4.94 -5.77 15.47
N ILE A 307 6.06 -6.46 15.27
CA ILE A 307 6.19 -7.88 15.63
C ILE A 307 6.12 -8.07 17.14
N LYS A 308 6.85 -7.26 17.91
CA LYS A 308 6.80 -7.32 19.38
C LYS A 308 5.40 -7.04 19.93
N GLU A 309 4.75 -5.99 19.44
CA GLU A 309 3.37 -5.66 19.82
C GLU A 309 2.40 -6.78 19.45
N ALA A 310 2.57 -7.42 18.29
CA ALA A 310 1.73 -8.54 17.88
C ALA A 310 1.91 -9.76 18.80
N GLU A 311 3.14 -10.08 19.22
CA GLU A 311 3.42 -11.15 20.19
C GLU A 311 2.76 -10.85 21.55
N GLU A 312 2.84 -9.60 22.02
CA GLU A 312 2.18 -9.16 23.26
C GLU A 312 0.65 -9.26 23.16
N VAL A 313 0.04 -8.87 22.02
CA VAL A 313 -1.41 -8.98 21.81
C VAL A 313 -1.86 -10.44 21.82
N VAL A 314 -1.16 -11.33 21.10
CA VAL A 314 -1.48 -12.77 21.10
C VAL A 314 -1.37 -13.36 22.50
N SER A 315 -0.31 -13.02 23.24
CA SER A 315 -0.12 -13.46 24.63
C SER A 315 -1.27 -12.98 25.53
N ASN A 316 -1.65 -11.70 25.44
CA ASN A 316 -2.73 -11.12 26.23
C ASN A 316 -4.10 -11.76 25.94
N ILE A 317 -4.39 -12.10 24.67
CA ILE A 317 -5.62 -12.80 24.29
C ILE A 317 -5.63 -14.23 24.86
N GLY A 318 -4.49 -14.93 24.82
CA GLY A 318 -4.37 -16.30 25.29
C GLY A 318 -4.35 -16.48 26.81
N ALA A 319 -4.12 -15.42 27.59
CA ALA A 319 -3.81 -15.50 29.03
C ALA A 319 -4.99 -15.86 29.96
N GLY A 320 -6.21 -16.09 29.45
CA GLY A 320 -7.36 -16.58 30.24
C GLY A 320 -7.87 -15.63 31.35
N GLY A 321 -7.40 -14.38 31.40
CA GLY A 321 -7.78 -13.34 32.36
C GLY A 321 -8.48 -12.14 31.71
N ILE A 322 -8.68 -11.06 32.47
CA ILE A 322 -9.23 -9.80 31.94
C ILE A 322 -8.24 -9.22 30.93
N PHE A 323 -8.66 -9.12 29.67
CA PHE A 323 -7.87 -8.51 28.60
C PHE A 323 -7.47 -7.08 28.97
N LYS A 324 -6.17 -6.77 28.84
CA LYS A 324 -5.63 -5.44 29.04
C LYS A 324 -5.22 -4.85 27.69
N PRO A 325 -5.73 -3.65 27.32
CA PRO A 325 -5.30 -2.97 26.11
C PRO A 325 -3.79 -2.75 26.07
N LEU A 326 -3.20 -2.87 24.89
CA LEU A 326 -1.76 -2.69 24.65
C LEU A 326 -1.28 -1.27 25.00
N ARG A 327 -2.07 -0.26 24.63
CA ARG A 327 -1.77 1.16 24.90
C ARG A 327 -2.57 1.65 26.08
N LYS A 328 -1.96 2.45 26.95
CA LYS A 328 -2.65 3.17 28.03
C LYS A 328 -3.20 4.49 27.49
N PRO A 329 -4.24 5.07 28.12
CA PRO A 329 -4.74 6.40 27.74
C PRO A 329 -3.66 7.48 27.70
N THR A 330 -2.64 7.40 28.55
CA THR A 330 -1.49 8.32 28.59
C THR A 330 -0.57 8.23 27.36
N ASP A 331 -0.63 7.12 26.62
CA ASP A 331 0.23 6.86 25.47
C ASP A 331 -0.40 7.37 24.15
N VAL A 332 -1.67 7.77 24.20
CA VAL A 332 -2.39 8.38 23.09
C VAL A 332 -2.30 9.89 23.27
N ALA A 333 -1.47 10.56 22.46
CA ALA A 333 -1.47 12.01 22.43
C ALA A 333 -2.90 12.51 22.12
N ASN A 334 -3.36 13.52 22.86
CA ASN A 334 -4.62 14.21 22.53
C ASN A 334 -4.46 14.85 21.14
N LYS A 335 -4.97 14.18 20.11
CA LYS A 335 -5.12 14.72 18.75
C LYS A 335 -6.47 15.41 18.62
#